data_AF-A0AAF0M3Z7-F1
#
_entry.id   AF-A0AAF0M3Z7-F1
#
_cell.length_a   1.000
_cell.length_b   1.000
_cell.length_c   1.000
_cell.angle_alpha   90.00
_cell.angle_beta   90.00
_cell.angle_gamma   90.00
#
_symmetry.space_group_name_H-M   'P 1'
#
loop_
_entity.id
_entity.type
_entity.pdbx_description
1 polymer ?
#
loop_
_entity_poly.entity_id
_entity_poly.type
_entity_poly.pdbx_seq_one_letter_code
_entity_poly.pdbx_strand_id
1 'polypeptide(L)'
;MSTAQRAAVLVLGIVVLTGLTGCSGGGSGDTATTAAQPEMSQSERKATIPDLEKEATTVAEGMVDAMADGRTETGSEYVAAHPLADHHHLGKWEIGKPDATGASIGTVCIEYRPTKDADPVAMATATAQYAPANGSVRELRYTSPGGNGLNVGC
;
A
#
# COMPACT_ATOMS: atom_id res chain seq x y z
N MET A 1 -42.34 44.38 -13.84
CA MET A 1 -42.74 42.95 -13.92
C MET A 1 -42.39 42.31 -12.59
N SER A 2 -43.39 41.62 -12.01
CA SER A 2 -43.42 40.82 -10.77
C SER A 2 -42.30 39.77 -10.72
N THR A 3 -41.87 39.11 -9.63
CA THR A 3 -42.50 38.76 -8.35
C THR A 3 -41.40 38.26 -7.37
N ALA A 4 -41.75 38.23 -6.09
CA ALA A 4 -40.99 37.85 -4.90
C ALA A 4 -40.57 36.36 -4.75
N GLN A 5 -39.59 36.15 -3.86
CA GLN A 5 -39.37 35.00 -2.92
C GLN A 5 -39.16 33.58 -3.51
N ARG A 6 -38.41 32.64 -2.92
CA ARG A 6 -38.44 32.12 -1.53
C ARG A 6 -37.18 31.30 -1.20
N ALA A 7 -36.78 31.36 0.07
CA ALA A 7 -35.93 30.38 0.72
C ALA A 7 -36.63 29.00 0.82
N ALA A 8 -35.86 27.91 0.77
CA ALA A 8 -36.35 26.58 1.12
C ALA A 8 -35.33 25.90 2.05
N VAL A 9 -35.73 25.87 3.33
CA VAL A 9 -35.20 24.99 4.37
C VAL A 9 -35.71 23.58 4.08
N LEU A 10 -34.84 22.57 4.09
CA LEU A 10 -35.26 21.17 4.13
C LEU A 10 -34.91 20.60 5.51
N VAL A 11 -35.94 20.60 6.36
CA VAL A 11 -36.08 19.72 7.52
C VAL A 11 -36.61 18.39 7.02
N LEU A 12 -35.91 17.30 7.31
CA LEU A 12 -36.44 15.94 7.42
C LEU A 12 -35.55 15.26 8.47
N GLY A 13 -36.03 14.81 9.62
CA GLY A 13 -37.35 14.28 9.93
C GLY A 13 -37.10 12.89 10.53
N ILE A 14 -37.00 12.85 11.86
CA ILE A 14 -36.81 11.65 12.66
C ILE A 14 -38.01 10.71 12.43
N VAL A 15 -37.75 9.45 12.06
CA VAL A 15 -38.72 8.36 12.24
C VAL A 15 -38.22 7.44 13.33
N VAL A 16 -38.95 7.50 14.43
CA VAL A 16 -38.94 6.57 15.55
C VAL A 16 -39.52 5.24 15.09
N LEU A 17 -38.80 4.14 15.29
CA LEU A 17 -39.39 2.81 15.39
C LEU A 17 -39.12 2.26 16.80
N THR A 18 -40.12 2.43 17.65
CA THR A 18 -40.28 1.76 18.93
C THR A 18 -40.69 0.31 18.72
N GLY A 19 -39.94 -0.61 19.34
CA GLY A 19 -40.53 -1.70 20.10
C GLY A 19 -40.58 -3.08 19.44
N LEU A 20 -39.63 -3.93 19.81
CA LEU A 20 -39.93 -5.28 20.28
C LEU A 20 -39.08 -5.56 21.52
N THR A 21 -39.79 -5.90 22.57
CA THR A 21 -39.37 -6.11 23.96
C THR A 21 -38.60 -7.41 24.14
N GLY A 22 -37.51 -7.36 24.92
CA GLY A 22 -37.06 -8.47 25.77
C GLY A 22 -35.82 -9.24 25.30
N CYS A 23 -34.65 -8.92 25.85
CA CYS A 23 -33.98 -9.82 26.81
C CYS A 23 -32.81 -9.10 27.50
N SER A 24 -32.72 -9.32 28.80
CA SER A 24 -31.74 -8.82 29.76
C SER A 24 -30.28 -9.08 29.41
N GLY A 25 -29.38 -8.15 29.74
CA GLY A 25 -27.96 -8.45 29.84
C GLY A 25 -27.11 -7.18 29.89
N GLY A 26 -26.65 -6.84 31.09
CA GLY A 26 -25.78 -5.69 31.33
C GLY A 26 -24.43 -5.78 30.63
N GLY A 27 -23.80 -4.63 30.48
CA GLY A 27 -22.47 -4.49 29.92
C GLY A 27 -22.26 -3.09 29.38
N SER A 28 -22.01 -2.14 30.27
CA SER A 28 -21.18 -0.98 29.95
C SER A 28 -19.80 -1.51 29.60
N GLY A 29 -19.62 -1.89 28.34
CA GLY A 29 -18.33 -2.16 27.75
C GLY A 29 -18.10 -1.07 26.73
N ASP A 30 -17.18 -0.16 27.05
CA ASP A 30 -16.59 0.77 26.10
C ASP A 30 -16.31 0.01 24.79
N THR A 31 -17.10 0.29 23.76
CA THR A 31 -16.73 -0.07 22.40
C THR A 31 -15.50 0.75 22.09
N ALA A 32 -14.33 0.15 22.31
CA ALA A 32 -13.10 0.56 21.65
C ALA A 32 -13.47 0.66 20.16
N THR A 33 -13.62 1.90 19.69
CA THR A 33 -13.83 2.18 18.29
C THR A 33 -12.50 1.87 17.63
N THR A 34 -12.31 0.61 17.25
CA THR A 34 -11.32 0.24 16.24
C THR A 34 -11.62 1.17 15.08
N ALA A 35 -10.69 2.09 14.79
CA ALA A 35 -10.83 3.00 13.68
C ALA A 35 -11.28 2.18 12.47
N ALA A 36 -12.43 2.55 11.88
CA ALA A 36 -12.94 1.90 10.68
C ALA A 36 -11.80 1.91 9.67
N GLN A 37 -11.22 0.74 9.39
CA GLN A 37 -10.24 0.60 8.33
C GLN A 37 -10.88 1.19 7.07
N PRO A 38 -10.15 1.93 6.22
CA PRO A 38 -10.69 2.33 4.93
C PRO A 38 -10.98 1.05 4.14
N GLU A 39 -12.24 0.60 4.17
CA GLU A 39 -12.62 -0.74 3.71
C GLU A 39 -12.71 -0.76 2.19
N MET A 40 -11.53 -0.80 1.55
CA MET A 40 -11.43 -1.21 0.16
C MET A 40 -11.92 -2.66 0.05
N SER A 41 -12.84 -2.92 -0.87
CA SER A 41 -13.36 -4.26 -1.12
C SER A 41 -12.23 -5.22 -1.56
N GLN A 42 -12.43 -6.54 -1.42
CA GLN A 42 -11.46 -7.50 -1.94
C GLN A 42 -11.24 -7.37 -3.46
N SER A 43 -12.28 -7.02 -4.22
CA SER A 43 -12.19 -6.79 -5.67
C SER A 43 -11.33 -5.58 -6.00
N GLU A 44 -11.50 -4.47 -5.26
CA GLU A 44 -10.70 -3.26 -5.44
C GLU A 44 -9.24 -3.51 -5.07
N ARG A 45 -8.97 -4.16 -3.93
CA ARG A 45 -7.61 -4.55 -3.54
C ARG A 45 -6.94 -5.46 -4.57
N LYS A 46 -7.71 -6.36 -5.18
CA LYS A 46 -7.18 -7.24 -6.23
C LYS A 46 -6.87 -6.47 -7.52
N ALA A 47 -7.65 -5.43 -7.82
CA ALA A 47 -7.46 -4.59 -8.99
C ALA A 47 -6.22 -3.67 -8.88
N THR A 48 -5.77 -3.32 -7.67
CA THR A 48 -4.58 -2.48 -7.47
C THR A 48 -3.25 -3.24 -7.62
N ILE A 49 -3.26 -4.56 -7.46
CA ILE A 49 -2.03 -5.38 -7.45
C ILE A 49 -1.18 -5.22 -8.71
N PRO A 50 -1.72 -5.27 -9.94
CA PRO A 50 -0.89 -5.16 -11.15
C PRO A 50 -0.09 -3.85 -11.22
N ASP A 51 -0.66 -2.75 -10.74
CA ASP A 51 0.03 -1.45 -10.71
C ASP A 51 1.13 -1.43 -9.64
N LEU A 52 0.86 -2.01 -8.45
CA LEU A 52 1.88 -2.20 -7.41
C LEU A 52 3.04 -3.08 -7.90
N GLU A 53 2.74 -4.16 -8.62
CA GLU A 53 3.74 -5.08 -9.20
C GLU A 53 4.65 -4.36 -10.20
N LYS A 54 4.04 -3.55 -11.07
CA LYS A 54 4.75 -2.74 -12.05
C LYS A 54 5.69 -1.75 -11.35
N GLU A 55 5.20 -1.02 -10.37
CA GLU A 55 6.02 -0.04 -9.64
C GLU A 55 7.11 -0.70 -8.80
N ALA A 56 6.83 -1.82 -8.13
CA ALA A 56 7.84 -2.57 -7.40
C ALA A 56 8.97 -3.03 -8.32
N THR A 57 8.62 -3.46 -9.54
CA THR A 57 9.60 -3.83 -10.57
C THR A 57 10.44 -2.64 -11.02
N THR A 58 9.81 -1.50 -11.34
CA THR A 58 10.53 -0.28 -11.74
C THR A 58 11.46 0.21 -10.63
N VAL A 59 11.00 0.25 -9.38
CA VAL A 59 11.85 0.64 -8.26
C VAL A 59 12.98 -0.38 -8.02
N ALA A 60 12.74 -1.67 -8.22
CA ALA A 60 13.76 -2.70 -8.15
C ALA A 60 14.80 -2.60 -9.29
N GLU A 61 14.44 -2.12 -10.48
CA GLU A 61 15.42 -1.77 -11.53
C GLU A 61 16.36 -0.66 -11.05
N GLY A 62 15.80 0.38 -10.42
CA GLY A 62 16.58 1.42 -9.74
C GLY A 62 17.51 0.89 -8.64
N MET A 63 17.06 -0.14 -7.91
CA MET A 63 17.88 -0.82 -6.91
C MET A 63 19.06 -1.55 -7.53
N VAL A 64 18.88 -2.18 -8.69
CA VAL A 64 19.99 -2.81 -9.42
C VAL A 64 21.03 -1.78 -9.84
N ASP A 65 20.60 -0.61 -10.31
CA ASP A 65 21.53 0.49 -10.64
C ASP A 65 22.26 1.01 -9.39
N ALA A 66 21.55 1.16 -8.27
CA ALA A 66 22.17 1.53 -6.99
C ALA A 66 23.22 0.50 -6.55
N MET A 67 22.92 -0.80 -6.62
CA MET A 67 23.88 -1.86 -6.32
C MET A 67 25.10 -1.84 -7.25
N ALA A 68 24.90 -1.55 -8.54
CA ALA A 68 25.99 -1.42 -9.51
C ALA A 68 26.91 -0.23 -9.20
N ASP A 69 26.37 0.85 -8.65
CA ASP A 69 27.12 2.01 -8.17
C ASP A 69 27.73 1.81 -6.76
N GLY A 70 27.49 0.65 -6.13
CA GLY A 70 27.93 0.37 -4.75
C GLY A 70 27.12 1.09 -3.66
N ARG A 71 25.90 1.55 -3.98
CA ARG A 71 25.00 2.27 -3.07
C ARG A 71 23.98 1.32 -2.44
N THR A 72 23.68 1.52 -1.16
CA THR A 72 22.71 0.69 -0.40
C THR A 72 21.48 1.45 0.12
N GLU A 73 21.52 2.78 0.21
CA GLU A 73 20.54 3.62 0.94
C GLU A 73 19.61 4.47 0.04
N THR A 74 19.67 4.33 -1.28
CA THR A 74 19.12 5.34 -2.23
C THR A 74 17.63 5.22 -2.53
N GLY A 75 16.87 4.45 -1.75
CA GLY A 75 15.47 4.13 -2.07
C GLY A 75 14.57 5.37 -2.18
N SER A 76 14.73 6.35 -1.29
CA SER A 76 13.93 7.58 -1.30
C SER A 76 14.28 8.53 -2.44
N GLU A 77 15.55 8.64 -2.81
CA GLU A 77 16.00 9.46 -3.94
C GLU A 77 15.49 8.93 -5.28
N TYR A 78 15.50 7.60 -5.45
CA TYR A 78 14.97 6.98 -6.67
C TYR A 78 13.47 7.26 -6.84
N VAL A 79 12.69 7.12 -5.77
CA VAL A 79 11.24 7.41 -5.79
C VAL A 79 10.96 8.91 -5.93
N ALA A 80 11.85 9.79 -5.46
CA ALA A 80 11.72 11.23 -5.73
C ALA A 80 11.88 11.56 -7.23
N ALA A 81 12.74 10.81 -7.94
CA ALA A 81 12.92 10.94 -9.38
C ALA A 81 11.86 10.17 -10.21
N HIS A 82 11.30 9.10 -9.63
CA HIS A 82 10.25 8.25 -10.21
C HIS A 82 9.08 8.14 -9.22
N PRO A 83 8.23 9.19 -9.13
CA PRO A 83 7.14 9.21 -8.17
C PRO A 83 6.19 8.04 -8.37
N LEU A 84 5.79 7.42 -7.26
CA LEU A 84 4.75 6.40 -7.24
C LEU A 84 3.37 7.03 -7.49
N ALA A 85 2.40 6.23 -7.91
CA ALA A 85 1.02 6.66 -8.03
C ALA A 85 0.43 7.13 -6.69
N ASP A 86 -0.68 7.87 -6.77
CA ASP A 86 -1.43 8.27 -5.58
C ASP A 86 -1.77 7.04 -4.74
N HIS A 87 -1.64 7.16 -3.42
CA HIS A 87 -1.83 6.08 -2.43
C HIS A 87 -0.78 4.98 -2.45
N HIS A 88 0.22 5.02 -3.34
CA HIS A 88 1.31 4.07 -3.37
C HIS A 88 2.51 4.60 -2.59
N HIS A 89 3.11 3.73 -1.78
CA HIS A 89 4.19 4.10 -0.87
C HIS A 89 5.32 3.07 -0.95
N LEU A 90 6.56 3.57 -0.88
CA LEU A 90 7.71 2.70 -0.68
C LEU A 90 7.71 2.20 0.77
N GLY A 91 7.26 0.97 0.97
CA GLY A 91 7.20 0.33 2.28
C GLY A 91 8.55 -0.24 2.72
N LYS A 92 9.30 -0.83 1.77
CA LYS A 92 10.64 -1.36 2.03
C LYS A 92 11.60 -1.12 0.88
N TRP A 93 12.82 -0.75 1.23
CA TRP A 93 14.01 -0.82 0.39
C TRP A 93 15.13 -1.39 1.24
N GLU A 94 15.57 -2.60 0.92
CA GLU A 94 16.65 -3.26 1.64
C GLU A 94 17.61 -3.90 0.64
N ILE A 95 18.90 -3.62 0.77
CA ILE A 95 19.96 -4.30 0.01
C ILE A 95 20.77 -5.13 0.99
N GLY A 96 20.76 -6.44 0.79
CA GLY A 96 21.59 -7.38 1.54
C GLY A 96 23.08 -7.16 1.26
N LYS A 97 23.91 -7.54 2.23
CA LYS A 97 25.37 -7.45 2.07
C LYS A 97 25.84 -8.30 0.88
N PRO A 98 26.82 -7.83 0.10
CA PRO A 98 27.43 -8.64 -0.94
C PRO A 98 27.98 -9.96 -0.36
N ASP A 99 27.76 -11.06 -1.08
CA ASP A 99 28.36 -12.36 -0.75
C ASP A 99 29.84 -12.43 -1.13
N ALA A 100 30.46 -13.61 -0.95
CA ALA A 100 31.88 -13.83 -1.27
C ALA A 100 32.24 -13.62 -2.76
N THR A 101 31.23 -13.62 -3.65
CA THR A 101 31.39 -13.34 -5.09
C THR A 101 31.11 -11.87 -5.44
N GLY A 102 30.75 -11.05 -4.44
CA GLY A 102 30.33 -9.67 -4.61
C GLY A 102 28.87 -9.53 -5.05
N ALA A 103 28.09 -10.62 -5.09
CA ALA A 103 26.70 -10.56 -5.48
C ALA A 103 25.82 -10.05 -4.34
N SER A 104 24.92 -9.13 -4.66
CA SER A 104 23.97 -8.53 -3.72
C SER A 104 22.55 -8.87 -4.13
N ILE A 105 21.69 -9.08 -3.14
CA ILE A 105 20.25 -9.28 -3.31
C ILE A 105 19.56 -8.18 -2.53
N GLY A 106 18.57 -7.55 -3.12
CA GLY A 106 17.74 -6.56 -2.46
C GLY A 106 16.25 -6.83 -2.63
N THR A 107 15.45 -6.20 -1.79
CA THR A 107 14.00 -6.33 -1.74
C THR A 107 13.36 -4.96 -1.73
N VAL A 108 12.46 -4.75 -2.69
CA VAL A 108 11.58 -3.59 -2.78
C VAL A 108 10.17 -4.04 -2.46
N CYS A 109 9.47 -3.28 -1.62
CA CYS A 109 8.06 -3.49 -1.33
C CYS A 109 7.30 -2.19 -1.53
N ILE A 110 6.28 -2.21 -2.38
CA ILE A 110 5.37 -1.09 -2.63
C ILE A 110 4.02 -1.43 -2.01
N GLU A 111 3.48 -0.50 -1.25
CA GLU A 111 2.23 -0.63 -0.50
C GLU A 111 1.17 0.29 -1.06
N TYR A 112 -0.08 -0.17 -1.06
CA TYR A 112 -1.24 0.69 -1.22
C TYR A 112 -1.78 1.09 0.15
N ARG A 113 -1.81 2.41 0.43
CA ARG A 113 -2.39 3.01 1.64
C ARG A 113 -3.51 3.99 1.24
N PRO A 114 -4.79 3.70 1.55
CA PRO A 114 -5.91 4.57 1.16
C PRO A 114 -5.77 6.01 1.67
N THR A 115 -5.07 6.21 2.78
CA THR A 115 -4.61 7.51 3.24
C THR A 115 -3.17 7.39 3.73
N LYS A 116 -2.45 8.52 3.84
CA LYS A 116 -1.05 8.56 4.25
C LYS A 116 -0.77 7.82 5.57
N ASP A 117 -1.71 7.93 6.51
CA ASP A 117 -1.58 7.37 7.87
C ASP A 117 -2.36 6.05 8.04
N ALA A 118 -2.98 5.53 6.98
CA ALA A 118 -3.66 4.25 7.01
C ALA A 118 -2.67 3.08 6.96
N ASP A 119 -3.07 1.97 7.56
CA ASP A 119 -2.41 0.68 7.35
C ASP A 119 -2.46 0.28 5.86
N PRO A 120 -1.42 -0.40 5.35
CA PRO A 120 -1.43 -0.88 3.98
C PRO A 120 -2.51 -1.94 3.81
N VAL A 121 -3.25 -1.89 2.69
CA VAL A 121 -4.34 -2.83 2.40
C VAL A 121 -4.05 -3.77 1.23
N ALA A 122 -2.99 -3.49 0.48
CA ALA A 122 -2.41 -4.34 -0.55
C ALA A 122 -0.92 -4.01 -0.71
N MET A 123 -0.13 -4.93 -1.23
CA MET A 123 1.29 -4.70 -1.53
C MET A 123 1.77 -5.54 -2.71
N ALA A 124 2.92 -5.15 -3.26
CA ALA A 124 3.72 -6.01 -4.14
C ALA A 124 5.21 -5.92 -3.78
N THR A 125 5.90 -7.05 -3.90
CA THR A 125 7.31 -7.17 -3.58
C THR A 125 8.11 -7.63 -4.79
N ALA A 126 9.20 -6.95 -5.08
CA ALA A 126 10.17 -7.32 -6.10
C ALA A 126 11.53 -7.57 -5.46
N THR A 127 12.19 -8.65 -5.90
CA THR A 127 13.57 -8.96 -5.52
C THR A 127 14.49 -8.56 -6.66
N ALA A 128 15.51 -7.76 -6.34
CA ALA A 128 16.58 -7.38 -7.25
C ALA A 128 17.83 -8.19 -6.93
N GLN A 129 18.53 -8.67 -7.94
CA GLN A 129 19.85 -9.28 -7.78
C GLN A 129 20.86 -8.63 -8.71
N TYR A 130 22.04 -8.33 -8.16
CA TYR A 130 23.19 -7.79 -8.88
C TYR A 130 24.42 -8.65 -8.60
N ALA A 131 25.08 -9.16 -9.65
CA ALA A 131 26.33 -9.92 -9.54
C ALA A 131 27.41 -9.32 -10.47
N PRO A 132 28.54 -8.81 -9.93
CA PRO A 132 29.57 -8.14 -10.73
C PRO A 132 30.44 -9.12 -11.53
N ALA A 133 30.60 -10.38 -11.08
CA ALA A 133 31.61 -11.30 -11.61
C ALA A 133 31.25 -12.00 -12.94
N ASN A 134 30.00 -11.93 -13.42
CA ASN A 134 29.52 -12.71 -14.58
C ASN A 134 28.94 -11.84 -15.72
N GLY A 135 29.40 -10.60 -15.87
CA GLY A 135 28.81 -9.69 -16.85
C GLY A 135 27.38 -9.31 -16.46
N SER A 136 27.27 -8.47 -15.42
CA SER A 136 26.05 -7.74 -15.06
C SER A 136 24.76 -8.56 -15.16
N VAL A 137 24.69 -9.75 -14.54
CA VAL A 137 23.43 -10.50 -14.49
C VAL A 137 22.48 -9.70 -13.61
N ARG A 138 21.56 -8.97 -14.27
CA ARG A 138 20.44 -8.27 -13.66
C ARG A 138 19.28 -9.25 -13.65
N GLU A 139 18.96 -9.80 -12.48
CA GLU A 139 17.78 -10.65 -12.34
C GLU A 139 16.77 -9.95 -11.44
N LEU A 140 15.58 -9.73 -12.00
CA LEU A 140 14.41 -9.27 -11.26
C LEU A 140 13.52 -10.48 -11.05
N ARG A 141 13.41 -10.91 -9.80
CA ARG A 141 12.46 -11.94 -9.41
C ARG A 141 11.31 -11.27 -8.68
N TYR A 142 10.17 -11.21 -9.36
CA TYR A 142 8.93 -10.91 -8.69
C TYR A 142 8.60 -12.03 -7.72
N THR A 143 8.35 -11.68 -6.47
CA THR A 143 7.84 -12.63 -5.48
C THR A 143 6.63 -12.00 -4.83
N SER A 144 5.43 -12.30 -5.35
CA SER A 144 4.22 -12.04 -4.59
C SER A 144 4.31 -12.84 -3.29
N PRO A 145 4.11 -12.26 -2.09
CA PRO A 145 4.03 -13.05 -0.87
C PRO A 145 2.91 -14.07 -1.07
N GLY A 146 3.26 -15.36 -1.15
CA GLY A 146 2.38 -16.46 -1.57
C GLY A 146 0.93 -16.28 -1.09
N GLY A 147 0.08 -15.77 -2.00
CA GLY A 147 -1.22 -15.21 -1.65
C GLY A 147 -1.65 -14.15 -2.67
N ASN A 148 -2.91 -13.72 -2.59
CA ASN A 148 -3.52 -12.81 -3.57
C ASN A 148 -2.98 -11.36 -3.51
N GLY A 149 -1.74 -11.09 -3.09
CA GLY A 149 -1.24 -9.71 -2.85
C GLY A 149 -1.96 -8.96 -1.71
N LEU A 150 -2.79 -9.65 -0.93
CA LEU A 150 -3.59 -9.11 0.18
C LEU A 150 -2.92 -9.29 1.55
N ASN A 151 -1.74 -9.90 1.60
CA ASN A 151 -0.95 -9.92 2.83
C ASN A 151 -0.46 -8.49 3.09
N VAL A 152 -0.77 -7.93 4.27
CA VAL A 152 -0.54 -6.52 4.62
C VAL A 152 0.72 -6.35 5.49
N GLY A 153 1.44 -5.24 5.31
CA GLY A 153 2.72 -4.93 5.99
C GLY A 153 3.99 -5.47 5.30
N CYS A 154 4.83 -4.55 4.81
CA CYS A 154 6.25 -4.81 4.57
C CYS A 154 7.03 -4.78 5.91
#